data_AF-A0A2S0WKG2-F1
#
_entry.id   AF-A0A2S0WKG2-F1
#
_cell.length_a   1.000
_cell.length_b   1.000
_cell.length_c   1.000
_cell.angle_alpha   90.00
_cell.angle_beta   90.00
_cell.angle_gamma   90.00
#
_symmetry.space_group_name_H-M   'P 1'
#
loop_
_entity.id
_entity.type
_entity.pdbx_description
1 polymer ?
#
loop_
_entity_poly.entity_id
_entity_poly.type
_entity_poly.pdbx_seq_one_letter_code
_entity_poly.pdbx_strand_id
1 'polypeptide(L)'
;MSSISENNDGHIVVEGDERSLTISPYEVVLDDGTTISHESRGGTLASVWATQLGPISVEVMHLGDGPEGGELVASITAVNEDGGVLASYVTVGALWTDAAPGTVPASWPVAVDLALGLVGDSTTLLSPDITKDDLETLHQRLLGALHG
;
A
#
# COMPACT_ATOMS: atom_id res chain seq x y z
N MET A 1 -13.92 -5.29 -18.55
CA MET A 1 -12.98 -4.20 -18.88
C MET A 1 -12.27 -3.90 -17.59
N SER A 2 -10.98 -4.20 -17.54
CA SER A 2 -10.22 -4.10 -16.29
C SER A 2 -9.84 -2.63 -16.03
N SER A 3 -9.92 -2.20 -14.77
CA SER A 3 -9.65 -0.80 -14.39
C SER A 3 -9.02 -0.71 -12.99
N ILE A 4 -8.24 0.35 -12.78
CA ILE A 4 -7.65 0.70 -11.48
C ILE A 4 -7.95 2.18 -11.29
N SER A 5 -8.64 2.52 -10.20
CA SER A 5 -9.07 3.90 -9.91
C SER A 5 -9.13 4.18 -8.42
N GLU A 6 -9.25 5.45 -8.07
CA GLU A 6 -9.48 5.92 -6.71
C GLU A 6 -10.91 6.43 -6.59
N ASN A 7 -11.62 6.06 -5.51
CA ASN A 7 -12.95 6.57 -5.22
C ASN A 7 -12.90 7.88 -4.41
N ASN A 8 -14.06 8.47 -4.11
CA ASN A 8 -14.13 9.74 -3.36
C ASN A 8 -13.64 9.65 -1.90
N ASP A 9 -13.46 8.44 -1.37
CA ASP A 9 -12.98 8.17 -0.01
C ASP A 9 -11.46 7.89 0.00
N GLY A 10 -10.78 8.00 -1.15
CA GLY A 10 -9.35 7.66 -1.28
C GLY A 10 -9.07 6.17 -1.32
N HIS A 11 -10.09 5.32 -1.45
CA HIS A 11 -9.92 3.88 -1.57
C HIS A 11 -9.60 3.50 -3.02
N ILE A 12 -8.72 2.51 -3.17
CA ILE A 12 -8.31 2.02 -4.49
C ILE A 12 -9.28 0.92 -4.92
N VAL A 13 -9.98 1.15 -6.04
CA VAL A 13 -10.88 0.18 -6.65
C VAL A 13 -10.15 -0.50 -7.80
N VAL A 14 -10.05 -1.82 -7.73
CA VAL A 14 -9.46 -2.66 -8.77
C VAL A 14 -10.55 -3.54 -9.37
N GLU A 15 -10.87 -3.31 -10.63
CA GLU A 15 -11.84 -4.09 -11.38
C GLU A 15 -11.11 -5.02 -12.35
N GLY A 16 -11.24 -6.33 -12.14
CA GLY A 16 -10.83 -7.34 -13.11
C GLY A 16 -11.94 -7.69 -14.09
N ASP A 17 -11.78 -8.81 -14.79
CA ASP A 17 -12.78 -9.24 -15.77
C ASP A 17 -14.03 -9.87 -15.15
N GLU A 18 -13.85 -10.62 -14.05
CA GLU A 18 -14.93 -11.35 -13.35
C GLU A 18 -15.11 -10.95 -11.89
N ARG A 19 -14.09 -10.32 -11.30
CA ARG A 19 -14.02 -10.01 -9.87
C ARG A 19 -13.47 -8.61 -9.68
N SER A 20 -13.93 -7.91 -8.64
CA SER A 20 -13.34 -6.66 -8.21
C SER A 20 -13.03 -6.65 -6.71
N LEU A 21 -12.17 -5.72 -6.31
CA LEU A 21 -11.86 -5.46 -4.91
C LEU A 21 -11.71 -3.97 -4.67
N THR A 22 -11.89 -3.57 -3.42
CA THR A 22 -11.62 -2.22 -2.92
C THR A 22 -10.59 -2.32 -1.81
N ILE A 23 -9.52 -1.53 -1.91
CA ILE A 23 -8.44 -1.44 -0.92
C ILE A 23 -8.63 -0.13 -0.17
N SER A 24 -8.86 -0.22 1.14
CA SER A 24 -8.76 0.90 2.07
C SER A 24 -7.43 0.78 2.84
N PRO A 25 -7.06 1.78 3.65
CA PRO A 25 -5.85 1.69 4.48
C PRO A 25 -5.81 0.48 5.42
N TYR A 26 -6.97 -0.08 5.82
CA TYR A 26 -7.04 -1.09 6.90
C TYR A 26 -7.64 -2.44 6.46
N GLU A 27 -8.22 -2.50 5.27
CA GLU A 27 -8.89 -3.70 4.78
C GLU A 27 -8.96 -3.76 3.26
N VAL A 28 -9.07 -4.98 2.76
CA VAL A 28 -9.48 -5.27 1.38
C VAL A 28 -10.87 -5.87 1.39
N VAL A 29 -11.78 -5.30 0.62
CA VAL A 29 -13.15 -5.79 0.47
C VAL A 29 -13.33 -6.32 -0.94
N LEU A 30 -13.66 -7.60 -1.07
CA LEU A 30 -14.01 -8.22 -2.35
C LEU A 30 -15.46 -7.89 -2.72
N ASP A 31 -15.76 -7.91 -4.00
CA ASP A 31 -17.10 -7.75 -4.60
C ASP A 31 -18.19 -8.70 -4.06
N ASP A 32 -17.83 -9.87 -3.54
CA ASP A 32 -18.76 -10.80 -2.87
C ASP A 32 -19.02 -10.46 -1.40
N GLY A 33 -18.45 -9.36 -0.90
CA GLY A 33 -18.57 -8.90 0.48
C GLY A 33 -17.58 -9.56 1.44
N THR A 34 -16.66 -10.40 0.97
CA THR A 34 -15.57 -10.92 1.79
C THR A 34 -14.63 -9.78 2.17
N THR A 35 -14.45 -9.58 3.48
CA THR A 35 -13.50 -8.60 4.02
C THR A 35 -12.25 -9.29 4.52
N ILE A 36 -11.10 -8.79 4.08
CA ILE A 36 -9.77 -9.14 4.57
C ILE A 36 -9.30 -7.92 5.37
N SER A 37 -9.62 -7.93 6.66
CA SER A 37 -9.18 -6.92 7.63
C SER A 37 -7.96 -7.44 8.38
N HIS A 38 -7.05 -6.55 8.77
CA HIS A 38 -6.08 -6.87 9.82
C HIS A 38 -6.37 -6.07 11.10
N GLU A 39 -6.29 -6.74 12.25
CA GLU A 39 -6.09 -6.02 13.51
C GLU A 39 -4.59 -5.81 13.66
N SER A 40 -4.09 -4.63 13.33
CA SER A 40 -2.73 -4.27 13.76
C SER A 40 -2.72 -4.19 15.28
N ARG A 41 -2.05 -5.12 15.93
CA ARG A 41 -1.78 -5.05 17.38
C ARG A 41 -0.32 -4.70 17.65
N GLY A 42 0.28 -3.86 16.80
CA GLY A 42 1.67 -3.39 16.93
C GLY A 42 2.66 -4.54 16.77
N GLY A 43 3.17 -4.74 15.57
CA GLY A 43 4.22 -5.72 15.33
C GLY A 43 4.69 -5.79 13.88
N THR A 44 5.86 -6.40 13.70
CA THR A 44 6.47 -6.79 12.41
C THR A 44 5.47 -7.41 11.43
N LEU A 45 5.65 -7.18 10.11
CA LEU A 45 4.86 -7.73 8.98
C LEU A 45 3.85 -8.79 9.42
N ALA A 46 2.61 -8.36 9.62
CA ALA A 46 1.56 -9.17 10.23
C ALA A 46 0.94 -10.17 9.25
N SER A 47 0.78 -9.78 7.98
CA SER A 47 0.24 -10.66 6.93
C SER A 47 0.52 -10.15 5.53
N VAL A 48 0.61 -11.08 4.58
CA VAL A 48 0.60 -10.79 3.14
C VAL A 48 -0.60 -11.48 2.52
N TRP A 49 -1.29 -10.78 1.62
CA TRP A 49 -2.37 -11.32 0.81
C TRP A 49 -2.13 -10.96 -0.65
N ALA A 50 -2.41 -11.87 -1.57
CA ALA A 50 -2.26 -11.62 -2.99
C ALA A 50 -3.39 -12.27 -3.77
N THR A 51 -3.78 -11.66 -4.88
CA THR A 51 -4.78 -12.18 -5.81
C THR A 51 -4.48 -11.76 -7.24
N GLN A 52 -5.08 -12.49 -8.19
CA GLN A 52 -5.05 -12.17 -9.60
C GLN A 52 -6.48 -11.89 -10.09
N LEU A 53 -6.70 -10.72 -10.67
CA LEU A 53 -7.97 -10.25 -11.24
C LEU A 53 -7.82 -10.12 -12.76
N GLY A 54 -7.85 -11.25 -13.46
CA GLY A 54 -7.58 -11.30 -14.90
C GLY A 54 -6.14 -10.88 -15.21
N PRO A 55 -5.89 -9.78 -15.95
CA PRO A 55 -4.54 -9.28 -16.22
C PRO A 55 -3.93 -8.44 -15.08
N ILE A 56 -4.63 -8.25 -13.96
CA ILE A 56 -4.16 -7.42 -12.85
C ILE A 56 -3.73 -8.31 -11.68
N SER A 57 -2.47 -8.21 -11.26
CA SER A 57 -1.97 -8.77 -10.00
C SER A 57 -2.11 -7.73 -8.89
N VAL A 58 -2.58 -8.15 -7.71
CA VAL A 58 -2.67 -7.32 -6.51
C VAL A 58 -1.95 -8.03 -5.37
N GLU A 59 -0.95 -7.38 -4.80
CA GLU A 59 -0.21 -7.85 -3.63
C GLU A 59 -0.36 -6.83 -2.51
N VAL A 60 -0.76 -7.29 -1.33
CA VAL A 60 -1.07 -6.47 -0.16
C VAL A 60 -0.25 -6.93 1.02
N MET A 61 0.53 -6.01 1.60
CA MET A 61 1.39 -6.23 2.75
C MET A 61 0.87 -5.42 3.93
N HIS A 62 0.55 -6.11 5.02
CA HIS A 62 0.12 -5.51 6.28
C HIS A 62 1.33 -5.44 7.21
N LEU A 63 1.90 -4.25 7.39
CA LEU A 63 3.23 -4.08 7.98
C LEU A 63 3.23 -4.01 9.51
N GLY A 64 2.11 -3.58 10.09
CA GLY A 64 1.77 -3.74 11.50
C GLY A 64 2.37 -2.71 12.48
N ASP A 65 3.20 -1.76 12.02
CA ASP A 65 3.76 -0.62 12.74
C ASP A 65 3.81 0.70 11.92
N GLY A 66 2.86 1.61 12.20
CA GLY A 66 2.72 2.93 11.59
C GLY A 66 1.93 3.88 12.50
N PRO A 67 1.64 5.11 12.06
CA PRO A 67 1.15 6.19 12.92
C PRO A 67 -0.16 5.82 13.65
N GLU A 68 -1.04 5.08 12.99
CA GLU A 68 -2.34 4.66 13.52
C GLU A 68 -2.52 3.13 13.60
N GLY A 69 -1.43 2.36 13.44
CA GLY A 69 -1.48 0.89 13.43
C GLY A 69 -2.29 0.35 12.25
N GLY A 70 -1.94 0.78 11.04
CA GLY A 70 -2.82 0.69 9.88
C GLY A 70 -2.11 0.51 8.55
N GLU A 71 -0.88 0.00 8.53
CA GLU A 71 -0.09 0.16 7.33
C GLU A 71 -0.29 -1.00 6.39
N LEU A 72 -1.17 -0.74 5.44
CA LEU A 72 -1.25 -1.45 4.20
C LEU A 72 -0.33 -0.78 3.19
N VAL A 73 0.61 -1.56 2.63
CA VAL A 73 1.22 -1.24 1.35
C VAL A 73 0.66 -2.22 0.34
N ALA A 74 0.14 -1.73 -0.78
CA ALA A 74 -0.27 -2.59 -1.88
C ALA A 74 0.47 -2.24 -3.16
N SER A 75 0.91 -3.27 -3.86
CA SER A 75 1.39 -3.19 -5.24
C SER A 75 0.32 -3.76 -6.16
N ILE A 76 -0.01 -3.03 -7.22
CA ILE A 76 -0.98 -3.44 -8.23
C ILE A 76 -0.28 -3.37 -9.58
N THR A 77 -0.19 -4.50 -10.27
CA THR A 77 0.50 -4.60 -11.56
C THR A 77 -0.47 -5.07 -12.62
N ALA A 78 -0.67 -4.26 -13.66
CA ALA A 78 -1.39 -4.67 -14.87
C ALA A 78 -0.39 -5.22 -15.89
N VAL A 79 -0.65 -6.41 -16.43
CA VAL A 79 0.19 -7.05 -17.46
C VAL A 79 -0.55 -7.22 -18.78
N ASN A 80 0.19 -7.31 -19.88
CA ASN A 80 -0.35 -7.71 -21.18
C ASN A 80 -0.40 -9.25 -21.33
N GLU A 81 -0.96 -9.73 -22.44
CA GLU A 81 -1.07 -11.17 -22.72
C GLU A 81 0.28 -11.91 -22.77
N ASP A 82 1.35 -11.21 -23.12
CA ASP A 82 2.72 -11.74 -23.17
C ASP A 82 3.45 -11.68 -21.81
N GLY A 83 2.78 -11.21 -20.76
CA GLY A 83 3.33 -11.07 -19.40
C GLY A 83 4.18 -9.81 -19.18
N GLY A 84 4.23 -8.89 -20.14
CA GLY A 84 4.88 -7.58 -20.00
C GLY A 84 4.07 -6.63 -19.12
N VAL A 85 4.74 -5.91 -18.23
CA VAL A 85 4.11 -4.90 -17.36
C VAL A 85 3.63 -3.71 -18.18
N LEU A 86 2.33 -3.43 -18.14
CA LEU A 86 1.70 -2.27 -18.76
C LEU A 86 1.67 -1.07 -17.82
N ALA A 87 1.38 -1.33 -16.54
CA ALA A 87 1.34 -0.32 -15.51
C ALA A 87 1.63 -0.95 -14.13
N SER A 88 2.29 -0.17 -13.27
CA SER A 88 2.56 -0.51 -11.88
C SER A 88 2.06 0.60 -10.99
N TYR A 89 1.34 0.24 -9.95
CA TYR A 89 0.81 1.16 -8.97
C TYR A 89 1.21 0.71 -7.57
N VAL A 90 1.44 1.67 -6.69
CA VAL A 90 1.63 1.42 -5.27
C VAL A 90 0.72 2.36 -4.48
N THR A 91 0.05 1.86 -3.45
CA THR A 91 -0.56 2.68 -2.40
C THR A 91 0.11 2.33 -1.07
N VAL A 92 0.32 3.34 -0.24
CA VAL A 92 0.93 3.18 1.09
C VAL A 92 -0.08 3.37 2.23
N GLY A 93 -1.36 3.58 1.92
CA GLY A 93 -2.44 3.67 2.91
C GLY A 93 -2.08 4.54 4.12
N ALA A 94 -2.30 4.00 5.32
CA ALA A 94 -2.00 4.67 6.58
C ALA A 94 -0.54 4.47 7.06
N LEU A 95 0.37 4.00 6.20
CA LEU A 95 1.82 4.11 6.45
C LEU A 95 2.29 5.57 6.46
N TRP A 96 1.63 6.41 5.66
CA TRP A 96 1.90 7.84 5.54
C TRP A 96 1.18 8.64 6.64
N THR A 97 1.84 9.70 7.10
CA THR A 97 1.21 10.75 7.93
C THR A 97 1.90 12.09 7.70
N ASP A 98 1.10 13.16 7.67
CA ASP A 98 1.63 14.53 7.60
C ASP A 98 2.24 14.97 8.94
N ALA A 99 1.75 14.42 10.05
CA ALA A 99 2.16 14.80 11.39
C ALA A 99 3.49 14.15 11.78
N ALA A 100 4.33 14.88 12.50
CA ALA A 100 5.49 14.28 13.14
C ALA A 100 5.03 13.33 14.26
N PRO A 101 5.38 12.03 14.21
CA PRO A 101 4.98 11.11 15.26
C PRO A 101 5.67 11.44 16.59
N GLY A 102 4.90 11.41 17.68
CA GLY A 102 5.44 11.66 19.03
C GLY A 102 6.37 10.56 19.53
N THR A 103 6.22 9.33 19.00
CA THR A 103 7.08 8.17 19.24
C THR A 103 7.22 7.39 17.95
N VAL A 104 8.45 6.98 17.61
CA VAL A 104 8.73 6.18 16.41
C VAL A 104 9.11 4.76 16.84
N PRO A 105 8.29 3.72 16.55
CA PRO A 105 8.74 2.34 16.63
C PRO A 105 9.82 2.05 15.59
N ALA A 106 10.79 1.20 15.94
CA ALA A 106 11.94 0.88 15.09
C ALA A 106 11.57 0.18 13.77
N SER A 107 10.40 -0.47 13.72
CA SER A 107 9.83 -1.15 12.56
C SER A 107 9.25 -0.21 11.51
N TRP A 108 8.84 1.00 11.89
CA TRP A 108 8.21 1.92 10.94
C TRP A 108 9.17 2.43 9.84
N PRO A 109 10.42 2.85 10.11
CA PRO A 109 11.36 3.14 9.03
C PRO A 109 11.58 1.94 8.09
N VAL A 110 11.59 0.71 8.62
CA VAL A 110 11.72 -0.52 7.81
C VAL A 110 10.49 -0.73 6.91
N ALA A 111 9.29 -0.42 7.41
CA ALA A 111 8.06 -0.45 6.64
C ALA A 111 8.08 0.59 5.50
N VAL A 112 8.58 1.80 5.76
CA VAL A 112 8.77 2.84 4.72
C VAL A 112 9.84 2.44 3.71
N ASP A 113 10.94 1.82 4.14
CA ASP A 113 12.00 1.31 3.26
C ASP A 113 11.46 0.24 2.29
N LEU A 114 10.60 -0.67 2.77
CA LEU A 114 9.90 -1.63 1.92
C LEU A 114 9.03 -0.92 0.87
N ALA A 115 8.23 0.07 1.28
CA ALA A 115 7.39 0.84 0.36
C ALA A 115 8.25 1.55 -0.71
N LEU A 116 9.36 2.17 -0.32
CA LEU A 116 10.32 2.79 -1.24
C LEU A 116 10.90 1.80 -2.25
N GLY A 117 11.17 0.57 -1.82
CA GLY A 117 11.65 -0.51 -2.69
C GLY A 117 10.64 -0.93 -3.76
N LEU A 118 9.35 -0.72 -3.53
CA LEU A 118 8.27 -1.01 -4.50
C LEU A 118 8.03 0.13 -5.49
N VAL A 119 8.44 1.36 -5.15
CA VAL A 119 8.25 2.55 -6.00
C VAL A 119 9.44 2.73 -6.95
N GLY A 120 9.34 2.10 -8.13
CA GLY A 120 10.27 2.30 -9.25
C GLY A 120 9.93 3.52 -10.11
N ASP A 121 10.81 3.86 -11.07
CA ASP A 121 10.69 5.07 -11.92
C ASP A 121 9.38 5.16 -12.73
N SER A 122 8.77 4.02 -13.07
CA SER A 122 7.50 3.95 -13.81
C SER A 122 6.30 3.60 -12.92
N THR A 123 6.48 3.60 -11.60
CA THR A 123 5.40 3.28 -10.65
C THR A 123 4.59 4.51 -10.34
N THR A 124 3.27 4.40 -10.45
CA THR A 124 2.35 5.45 -10.03
C THR A 124 1.99 5.26 -8.56
N LEU A 125 2.30 6.23 -7.72
CA LEU A 125 1.76 6.27 -6.36
C LEU A 125 0.30 6.70 -6.42
N LEU A 126 -0.56 5.87 -5.85
CA LEU A 126 -1.97 6.16 -5.58
C LEU A 126 -2.14 6.64 -4.13
N SER A 127 -3.35 7.02 -3.73
CA SER A 127 -3.67 7.58 -2.41
C SER A 127 -2.79 7.05 -1.26
N PRO A 128 -2.24 7.94 -0.41
CA PRO A 128 -2.45 9.40 -0.40
C PRO A 128 -1.71 10.15 -1.53
N ASP A 129 -2.08 11.41 -1.77
CA ASP A 129 -1.45 12.29 -2.78
C ASP A 129 -0.04 12.72 -2.33
N ILE A 130 0.92 11.81 -2.55
CA ILE A 130 2.32 11.96 -2.17
C ILE A 130 3.24 11.50 -3.30
N THR A 131 4.47 12.00 -3.29
CA THR A 131 5.54 11.59 -4.19
C THR A 131 6.48 10.59 -3.53
N LYS A 132 7.36 9.99 -4.34
CA LYS A 132 8.47 9.17 -3.81
C LYS A 132 9.38 9.98 -2.90
N ASP A 133 9.68 11.24 -3.25
CA ASP A 133 10.53 12.13 -2.46
C ASP A 133 9.91 12.42 -1.08
N ASP A 134 8.58 12.45 -0.99
CA ASP A 134 7.87 12.58 0.29
C ASP A 134 8.08 11.35 1.18
N LEU A 135 7.99 10.14 0.61
CA LEU A 135 8.29 8.89 1.33
C LEU A 135 9.76 8.83 1.78
N GLU A 136 10.70 9.25 0.94
CA GLU A 136 12.13 9.35 1.30
C GLU A 136 12.34 10.35 2.44
N THR A 137 11.65 11.49 2.38
CA THR A 137 11.69 12.51 3.44
C THR A 137 11.14 11.98 4.76
N LEU A 138 10.00 11.26 4.72
CA LEU A 138 9.45 10.60 5.90
C LEU A 138 10.46 9.58 6.46
N HIS A 139 11.04 8.73 5.62
CA HIS A 139 12.03 7.74 6.04
C HIS A 139 13.21 8.38 6.78
N GLN A 140 13.80 9.45 6.23
CA GLN A 140 14.90 10.17 6.86
C GLN A 140 14.49 10.82 8.19
N ARG A 141 13.28 11.38 8.28
CA ARG A 141 12.75 11.94 9.53
C ARG A 141 12.61 10.87 10.61
N LEU A 142 12.11 9.69 10.27
CA LEU A 142 11.94 8.57 11.20
C LEU A 142 13.30 8.07 11.71
N LEU A 143 14.29 7.91 10.82
CA LEU A 143 15.65 7.52 11.19
C LEU A 143 16.31 8.57 12.10
N GLY A 144 16.13 9.86 11.80
CA GLY A 144 16.61 10.95 12.62
C GLY A 144 16.00 10.95 14.03
N ALA A 145 14.72 10.63 14.17
CA ALA A 145 14.05 10.53 15.47
C ALA A 145 14.50 9.30 16.29
N LEU A 146 14.94 8.22 15.64
CA LEU A 146 15.42 7.01 16.32
C LEU A 146 16.88 7.06 16.75
N HIS A 147 17.71 7.82 16.03
CA HIS A 147 19.17 7.80 16.17
C HIS A 147 19.82 9.14 16.52
N GLY A 148 19.07 10.25 16.45
CA GLY A 148 19.51 11.59 16.84
C GLY A 148 19.20 11.94 18.28
#